data_AF-A0A9X5F590-F1
#
_entry.id   AF-A0A9X5F590-F1
#
_cell.length_a   1.000
_cell.length_b   1.000
_cell.length_c   1.000
_cell.angle_alpha   90.00
_cell.angle_beta   90.00
_cell.angle_gamma   90.00
#
_symmetry.space_group_name_H-M   'P 1'
#
loop_
_entity.id
_entity.type
_entity.pdbx_description
1 polymer ?
#
loop_
_entity_poly.entity_id
_entity_poly.type
_entity_poly.pdbx_seq_one_letter_code
_entity_poly.pdbx_strand_id
1 'polypeptide(L)'
;MADSHSTPDTDQSGTERSLIVGYRPKVHDKSTPNIILSGKWLRAAGFETGHQVTVKVMKGCIVLMAYSENEQKLLDDYKHAQAKLTEIQGALAH
;
A
#
# COMPACT_ATOMS: atom_id res chain seq x y z
N MET A 1 5.21 -29.06 34.33
CA MET A 1 6.25 -28.91 33.30
C MET A 1 5.61 -28.11 32.17
N ALA A 2 6.06 -26.88 31.95
CA ALA A 2 5.54 -26.01 30.89
C ALA A 2 6.66 -25.87 29.86
N ASP A 3 6.47 -26.43 28.67
CA ASP A 3 7.44 -26.33 27.59
C ASP A 3 7.39 -24.93 27.01
N SER A 4 8.53 -24.23 27.18
CA SER A 4 8.82 -22.93 26.59
C SER A 4 8.76 -23.05 25.07
N HIS A 5 7.71 -22.52 24.45
CA HIS A 5 7.70 -22.28 23.01
C HIS A 5 8.50 -21.01 22.71
N SER A 6 9.83 -21.17 22.64
CA SER A 6 10.69 -20.23 21.93
C SER A 6 10.25 -20.20 20.47
N THR A 7 9.60 -19.12 20.07
CA THR A 7 9.51 -18.80 18.63
C THR A 7 10.90 -18.32 18.21
N PRO A 8 11.51 -18.88 17.15
CA PRO A 8 12.82 -18.44 16.73
C PRO A 8 12.70 -17.02 16.16
N ASP A 9 13.47 -16.08 16.73
CA ASP A 9 13.91 -14.85 16.07
C ASP A 9 14.65 -15.27 14.80
N THR A 10 13.90 -15.45 13.72
CA THR A 10 14.44 -15.76 12.41
C THR A 10 14.71 -14.43 11.74
N ASP A 11 16.00 -14.08 11.69
CA ASP A 11 16.60 -13.13 10.76
C ASP A 11 15.99 -13.33 9.37
N GLN A 12 14.99 -12.51 9.03
CA GLN A 12 14.12 -12.71 7.87
C GLN A 12 14.72 -12.07 6.62
N SER A 13 15.94 -12.49 6.28
CA SER A 13 16.58 -12.18 4.99
C SER A 13 15.96 -13.09 3.91
N GLY A 14 14.80 -12.66 3.40
CA GLY A 14 14.04 -13.39 2.38
C GLY A 14 12.57 -13.00 2.41
N THR A 15 12.21 -11.83 1.88
CA THR A 15 10.86 -11.24 2.00
C THR A 15 9.88 -11.75 0.94
N GLU A 16 9.97 -13.02 0.53
CA GLU A 16 8.96 -13.63 -0.35
C GLU A 16 7.88 -14.31 0.52
N ARG A 17 6.60 -13.95 0.29
CA ARG A 17 5.47 -14.51 1.02
C ARG A 17 4.45 -15.06 0.02
N SER A 18 4.14 -16.35 0.13
CA SER A 18 3.08 -16.98 -0.66
C SER A 18 1.71 -16.66 -0.07
N LEU A 19 0.78 -16.22 -0.92
CA LEU A 19 -0.58 -15.84 -0.54
C LEU A 19 -1.56 -16.45 -1.52
N ILE A 20 -2.75 -16.80 -1.02
CA ILE A 20 -3.82 -17.36 -1.83
C ILE A 20 -4.82 -16.25 -2.17
N VAL A 21 -5.19 -16.16 -3.45
CA VAL A 21 -6.30 -15.30 -3.88
C VAL A 21 -7.58 -15.86 -3.28
N GLY A 22 -8.21 -15.07 -2.42
CA GLY A 22 -9.50 -15.39 -1.81
C GLY A 22 -10.66 -14.76 -2.57
N TYR A 23 -11.85 -14.90 -1.99
CA TYR A 23 -13.06 -14.20 -2.44
C TYR A 23 -13.40 -13.08 -1.47
N ARG A 24 -14.01 -12.00 -1.97
CA ARG A 24 -14.48 -10.90 -1.12
C ARG A 24 -15.65 -11.39 -0.25
N PRO A 25 -15.62 -11.27 1.09
CA PRO A 25 -16.73 -11.72 1.93
C PRO A 25 -17.89 -10.71 1.85
N LYS A 26 -18.69 -10.81 0.80
CA LYS A 26 -20.09 -10.38 0.82
C LYS A 26 -20.91 -11.60 0.45
N VAL A 27 -21.84 -11.98 1.32
CA VAL A 27 -22.61 -13.25 1.36
C VAL A 27 -23.17 -13.70 -0.01
N HIS A 28 -23.35 -12.79 -0.97
CA HIS A 28 -23.90 -13.05 -2.29
C HIS A 28 -22.93 -12.87 -3.47
N ASP A 29 -21.76 -12.26 -3.30
CA ASP A 29 -20.80 -12.05 -4.40
C ASP A 29 -19.52 -12.86 -4.19
N LYS A 30 -19.52 -14.06 -4.78
CA LYS A 30 -18.36 -14.95 -4.86
C LYS A 30 -17.58 -14.81 -6.17
N SER A 31 -17.97 -13.86 -7.03
CA SER A 31 -17.33 -13.68 -8.33
C SER A 31 -16.12 -12.75 -8.28
N THR A 32 -16.06 -11.88 -7.27
CA THR A 32 -15.01 -10.88 -7.13
C THR A 32 -13.77 -11.46 -6.40
N PRO A 33 -12.61 -11.56 -7.08
CA PRO A 33 -11.36 -12.01 -6.45
C PRO A 33 -10.83 -10.96 -5.47
N ASN A 34 -10.12 -11.41 -4.43
CA ASN A 34 -9.56 -10.56 -3.39
C ASN A 34 -8.18 -11.06 -2.95
N ILE A 35 -7.24 -10.14 -2.76
CA ILE A 35 -5.90 -10.43 -2.21
C ILE A 35 -5.76 -9.60 -0.93
N ILE A 36 -5.46 -10.27 0.19
CA ILE A 36 -5.28 -9.62 1.48
C ILE A 36 -3.81 -9.73 1.88
N LEU A 37 -3.16 -8.57 2.00
CA LEU A 37 -1.84 -8.41 2.61
C LEU A 37 -2.04 -7.91 4.04
N SER A 38 -1.64 -8.69 5.04
CA SER A 38 -1.77 -8.31 6.44
C SER A 38 -0.58 -8.77 7.27
N GLY A 39 -0.32 -8.05 8.36
CA GLY A 39 0.70 -8.37 9.34
C GLY A 39 1.70 -7.23 9.61
N LYS A 40 2.40 -7.32 10.74
CA LYS A 40 3.38 -6.31 11.18
C LYS A 40 4.54 -6.13 10.20
N TRP A 41 4.83 -7.14 9.37
CA TRP A 41 5.88 -7.10 8.36
C TRP A 41 5.67 -6.03 7.28
N LEU A 42 4.43 -5.58 7.07
CA LEU A 42 4.13 -4.48 6.13
C LEU A 42 4.85 -3.20 6.53
N ARG A 43 4.90 -2.88 7.84
CA ARG A 43 5.62 -1.72 8.34
C ARG A 43 7.12 -1.82 8.07
N ALA A 44 7.71 -3.00 8.27
CA ALA A 44 9.13 -3.24 7.96
C ALA A 44 9.42 -3.12 6.45
N ALA A 45 8.43 -3.37 5.60
CA ALA A 45 8.52 -3.18 4.15
C ALA A 45 8.17 -1.74 3.69
N GLY A 46 7.98 -0.80 4.61
CA GLY A 46 7.67 0.60 4.31
C GLY A 46 6.18 0.91 4.07
N PHE A 47 5.29 -0.08 4.25
CA PHE A 47 3.85 0.12 4.15
C PHE A 47 3.29 0.53 5.52
N GLU A 48 3.27 1.83 5.78
CA GLU A 48 2.72 2.40 7.01
C GLU A 48 1.27 2.86 6.86
N THR A 49 0.51 2.86 7.96
CA THR A 49 -0.90 3.28 7.97
C THR A 49 -1.01 4.75 7.57
N GLY A 50 -1.95 5.06 6.69
CA GLY A 50 -2.18 6.43 6.21
C GLY A 50 -1.23 6.88 5.09
N HIS A 51 -0.22 6.07 4.76
CA HIS A 51 0.68 6.36 3.65
C HIS A 51 0.03 5.99 2.31
N GLN A 52 0.32 6.77 1.27
CA GLN A 52 -0.09 6.42 -0.09
C GLN A 52 0.77 5.28 -0.63
N VAL A 53 0.16 4.46 -1.50
CA VAL A 53 0.82 3.35 -2.18
C VAL A 53 0.49 3.41 -3.65
N THR A 54 1.47 3.14 -4.52
CA THR A 54 1.22 2.94 -5.95
C THR A 54 1.00 1.47 -6.21
N VAL A 55 -0.04 1.15 -6.98
CA VAL A 55 -0.28 -0.20 -7.49
C VAL A 55 -0.11 -0.17 -9.01
N LYS A 56 0.88 -0.91 -9.52
CA LYS A 56 1.06 -1.15 -10.96
C LYS A 56 0.52 -2.53 -11.30
N VAL A 57 -0.38 -2.60 -12.28
CA VAL A 57 -1.03 -3.84 -12.71
C VAL A 57 -0.55 -4.22 -14.10
N MET A 58 -0.09 -5.47 -14.24
CA MET A 58 0.32 -6.08 -15.49
C MET A 58 -0.33 -7.46 -15.62
N LYS A 59 -0.32 -8.04 -16.83
CA LYS A 59 -0.87 -9.39 -17.04
C LYS A 59 -0.12 -10.40 -16.17
N GLY A 60 -0.79 -10.93 -15.14
CA GLY A 60 -0.23 -11.91 -14.20
C GLY A 60 0.69 -11.34 -13.13
N CYS A 61 0.82 -10.02 -12.99
CA CYS A 61 1.72 -9.40 -12.00
C CYS A 61 1.11 -8.11 -11.42
N ILE A 62 1.22 -7.97 -10.10
CA ILE A 62 0.85 -6.74 -9.38
C ILE A 62 2.07 -6.31 -8.59
N VAL A 63 2.49 -5.06 -8.79
CA VAL A 63 3.60 -4.45 -8.05
C VAL A 63 3.03 -3.39 -7.14
N LEU A 64 3.23 -3.54 -5.83
CA LEU A 64 2.90 -2.56 -4.81
C LEU A 64 4.18 -1.83 -4.40
N MET A 65 4.13 -0.50 -4.39
CA MET A 65 5.23 0.36 -3.95
C MET A 65 4.69 1.33 -2.91
N ALA A 66 5.37 1.41 -1.76
CA ALA A 66 5.11 2.46 -0.79
C ALA A 66 5.78 3.76 -1.23
N TYR A 67 5.11 4.89 -1.02
CA TYR A 67 5.75 6.19 -1.19
C TYR A 67 6.62 6.46 0.03
N SER A 68 7.87 6.85 -0.20
CA SER A 68 8.70 7.41 0.86
C SER A 68 8.10 8.73 1.39
N GLU A 69 8.46 9.12 2.62
CA GLU A 69 8.00 10.39 3.22
C GLU A 69 8.32 11.60 2.32
N ASN A 70 9.48 11.59 1.67
CA ASN A 70 9.90 12.64 0.74
C ASN A 70 9.01 12.70 -0.51
N GLU A 71 8.65 11.55 -1.08
CA GLU A 71 7.78 11.50 -2.25
C GLU A 71 6.35 11.91 -1.91
N GLN A 72 5.87 11.61 -0.70
CA GLN A 72 4.56 12.09 -0.22
C GLN A 72 4.54 13.61 -0.10
N LYS A 73 5.55 14.17 0.58
CA LYS A 73 5.68 15.63 0.72
C LYS A 73 5.74 16.32 -0.63
N LEU A 74 6.53 15.78 -1.57
CA LEU A 74 6.62 16.30 -2.92
C LEU A 74 5.27 16.26 -3.66
N LEU A 75 4.50 15.20 -3.47
CA LEU A 75 3.18 15.05 -4.08
C LEU A 75 2.17 16.04 -3.49
N ASP A 76 2.20 16.27 -2.18
CA ASP A 76 1.35 17.27 -1.52
C ASP A 76 1.72 18.70 -1.94
N ASP A 77 3.02 19.01 -2.01
CA ASP A 77 3.52 20.30 -2.50
C ASP A 77 3.10 20.54 -3.96
N TYR A 78 3.19 19.51 -4.81
CA TYR A 78 2.76 19.58 -6.20
C TYR A 78 1.25 19.84 -6.33
N LYS A 79 0.41 19.12 -5.55
CA LYS A 79 -1.04 19.34 -5.52
C LYS A 79 -1.39 20.76 -5.08
N HIS A 80 -0.71 21.27 -4.06
CA HIS A 80 -0.91 22.64 -3.57
C HIS A 80 -0.54 23.67 -4.62
N ALA A 81 0.60 23.48 -5.31
CA ALA A 81 1.01 24.36 -6.39
C ALA A 81 0.01 24.35 -7.56
N GLN A 82 -0.48 23.17 -7.95
CA GLN A 82 -1.46 23.03 -9.02
C GLN A 82 -2.80 23.70 -8.68
N ALA A 83 -3.27 23.57 -7.43
CA ALA A 83 -4.49 24.22 -6.98
C ALA A 83 -4.38 25.75 -7.12
N LYS A 84 -3.29 26.34 -6.64
CA LYS A 84 -3.03 27.79 -6.77
C LYS A 84 -2.99 28.26 -8.21
N LEU A 85 -2.34 27.49 -9.09
CA LEU A 85 -2.29 27.83 -10.52
C LEU A 85 -3.69 27.83 -11.15
N THR A 86 -4.53 26.88 -10.75
CA THR A 86 -5.91 26.79 -11.22
C THR A 86 -6.73 28.00 -10.76
N GLU A 87 -6.56 28.44 -9.51
CA GLU A 87 -7.21 29.65 -8.99
C GLU A 87 -6.78 30.91 -9.76
N ILE A 88 -5.48 31.06 -10.01
CA ILE A 88 -4.94 32.20 -10.77
C ILE A 88 -5.48 32.21 -12.20
N GLN A 89 -5.51 31.04 -12.87
CA GLN A 89 -6.09 30.91 -14.21
C GLN A 89 -7.57 31.26 -14.23
N GLY A 90 -8.33 30.83 -13.22
CA GLY A 90 -9.74 31.19 -13.08
C GLY A 90 -9.96 32.69 -12.89
N ALA A 91 -9.09 33.34 -12.11
CA ALA A 91 -9.16 34.79 -11.89
C ALA A 91 -8.75 35.62 -13.14
N LEU A 92 -7.87 35.10 -13.99
CA LEU A 92 -7.47 35.76 -15.25
C LEU A 92 -8.46 35.57 -16.40
N ALA A 93 -9.34 34.57 -16.30
CA ALA A 93 -10.33 34.26 -17.34
C ALA A 93 -11.63 35.09 -17.21
N HIS A 94 -11.69 36.03 -16.26
CA HIS A 94 -12.84 36.87 -15.95
C HIS A 94 -12.51 38.35 -16.09
#